data_AF-A0A453AT45-F1
#
_entry.id   AF-A0A453AT45-F1
#
_cell.length_a   1.000
_cell.length_b   1.000
_cell.length_c   1.000
_cell.angle_alpha   90.00
_cell.angle_beta   90.00
_cell.angle_gamma   90.00
#
_symmetry.space_group_name_H-M   'P 1'
#
loop_
_entity.id
_entity.type
_entity.pdbx_description
1 polymer ?
#
loop_
_entity_poly.entity_id
_entity_poly.type
_entity_poly.pdbx_seq_one_letter_code
_entity_poly.pdbx_strand_id
1 'polypeptide(L)'
;MDRMHDELLRLNGNGSNSKEGMVVSSDDDDAWETVGRKNKSAIMRTQSFVPSDLSAIFGGKLQSVVKAAGNKASATVQPFLLLHLDIFPDAVQTLDDALHLFSTPESLEGYRTTAGKAGVVTARKSFKIHELSKIMILHLKRFSYGNRGCTKLYKPLHFPLELVLNRDLLSSPSSEGRRYELVATITHHGSGPSRGHYTADAKRDGGQWLRFDDGHVMPINVNKVLHNPAYILFYKQV
;
A
#
# COMPACT_ATOMS: atom_id res chain seq x y z
N MET A 1 10.20 -6.94 -2.69
CA MET A 1 9.31 -7.92 -2.03
C MET A 1 8.86 -8.97 -3.03
N ASP A 2 8.32 -8.58 -4.19
CA ASP A 2 7.86 -9.50 -5.24
C ASP A 2 8.90 -10.55 -5.65
N ARG A 3 10.15 -10.14 -5.92
CA ARG A 3 11.23 -11.10 -6.24
C ARG A 3 11.51 -12.12 -5.13
N MET A 4 11.49 -11.69 -3.86
CA MET A 4 11.70 -12.60 -2.72
C MET A 4 10.52 -13.55 -2.54
N HIS A 5 9.31 -13.07 -2.83
CA HIS A 5 8.12 -13.91 -2.86
C HIS A 5 8.23 -14.99 -3.94
N ASP A 6 8.66 -14.63 -5.14
CA ASP A 6 8.91 -15.59 -6.22
C ASP A 6 9.99 -16.63 -5.84
N GLU A 7 11.07 -16.19 -5.20
CA GLU A 7 12.13 -17.07 -4.71
C GLU A 7 11.61 -18.08 -3.67
N LEU A 8 10.77 -17.64 -2.72
CA LEU A 8 10.15 -18.53 -1.73
C LEU A 8 9.19 -19.54 -2.37
N LEU A 9 8.38 -19.10 -3.34
CA LEU A 9 7.49 -20.02 -4.07
C LEU A 9 8.27 -21.11 -4.79
N ARG A 10 9.41 -20.75 -5.40
CA ARG A 10 10.31 -21.71 -6.07
C ARG A 10 10.93 -22.70 -5.09
N LEU A 11 11.39 -22.23 -3.92
CA LEU A 11 11.99 -23.09 -2.89
C LEU A 11 10.99 -24.10 -2.31
N ASN A 12 9.72 -23.72 -2.19
CA ASN A 12 8.68 -24.59 -1.61
C ASN A 12 8.05 -25.56 -2.62
N GLY A 13 8.55 -25.63 -3.86
CA GLY A 13 8.01 -26.53 -4.89
C GLY A 13 6.66 -26.09 -5.47
N ASN A 14 6.16 -24.91 -5.10
CA ASN A 14 4.93 -24.31 -5.62
C ASN A 14 5.18 -23.44 -6.87
N GLY A 15 6.44 -23.21 -7.25
CA GLY A 15 6.79 -22.50 -8.46
C GLY A 15 6.76 -23.42 -9.67
N SER A 16 5.76 -23.28 -10.54
CA SER A 16 5.84 -23.90 -11.88
C SER A 16 7.02 -23.27 -12.64
N ASN A 17 7.70 -24.07 -13.47
CA ASN A 17 8.79 -23.59 -14.34
C ASN A 17 8.28 -22.70 -15.49
N SER A 18 6.98 -22.40 -15.50
CA SER A 18 6.29 -21.52 -16.44
C SER A 18 6.07 -20.13 -15.83
N LYS A 19 5.97 -19.12 -16.69
CA LYS A 19 5.60 -17.73 -16.35
C LYS A 19 4.15 -17.61 -15.84
N GLU A 20 3.67 -18.50 -14.99
CA GLU A 20 2.41 -18.31 -14.26
C GLU A 20 2.70 -17.37 -13.10
N GLY A 21 2.09 -16.19 -13.15
CA GLY A 21 2.47 -15.07 -12.30
C GLY A 21 2.23 -15.32 -10.80
N MET A 22 2.90 -14.50 -10.00
CA MET A 22 2.74 -14.31 -8.54
C MET A 22 1.27 -14.21 -8.05
N VAL A 23 0.33 -14.00 -8.95
CA VAL A 23 -1.05 -13.63 -8.70
C VAL A 23 -1.97 -14.53 -9.52
N VAL A 24 -2.93 -15.16 -8.85
CA VAL A 24 -3.99 -15.97 -9.48
C VAL A 24 -5.26 -15.12 -9.56
N SER A 25 -5.90 -15.10 -10.72
CA SER A 25 -7.20 -14.47 -10.95
C SER A 25 -8.33 -15.50 -10.92
N SER A 26 -9.51 -15.14 -10.41
CA SER A 26 -10.75 -15.86 -10.72
C SER A 26 -11.01 -15.77 -12.23
N ASP A 27 -11.40 -16.86 -12.89
CA ASP A 27 -11.71 -16.89 -14.33
C ASP A 27 -12.82 -15.88 -14.68
N ASP A 28 -12.83 -15.36 -15.92
CA ASP A 28 -13.79 -14.33 -16.36
C ASP A 28 -15.27 -14.81 -16.30
N ASP A 29 -15.51 -16.13 -16.32
CA ASP A 29 -16.83 -16.75 -16.13
C ASP A 29 -17.30 -16.74 -14.65
N ASP A 30 -16.41 -16.45 -13.70
CA ASP A 30 -16.69 -16.33 -12.25
C ASP A 30 -16.82 -14.86 -11.79
N ALA A 31 -17.05 -13.93 -12.70
CA ALA A 31 -17.28 -12.52 -12.37
C ALA A 31 -18.65 -12.32 -11.69
N TRP A 32 -18.69 -12.38 -10.36
CA TRP A 32 -19.92 -12.19 -9.58
C TRP A 32 -20.38 -10.72 -9.60
N GLU A 33 -21.67 -10.52 -9.88
CA GLU A 33 -22.33 -9.22 -9.71
C GLU A 33 -22.65 -9.03 -8.22
N THR A 34 -21.93 -8.13 -7.54
CA THR A 34 -22.18 -7.85 -6.12
C THR A 34 -23.09 -6.65 -5.95
N VAL A 35 -24.07 -6.78 -5.05
CA VAL A 35 -24.99 -5.69 -4.70
C VAL A 35 -24.43 -4.88 -3.54
N GLY A 36 -24.04 -3.64 -3.81
CA GLY A 36 -23.59 -2.69 -2.79
C GLY A 36 -24.75 -2.01 -2.06
N ARG A 37 -24.41 -1.12 -1.12
CA ARG A 37 -25.39 -0.25 -0.44
C ARG A 37 -26.25 0.50 -1.47
N LYS A 38 -27.57 0.52 -1.26
CA LYS A 38 -28.59 1.12 -2.15
C LYS A 38 -28.80 0.39 -3.50
N ASN A 39 -28.67 -0.94 -3.52
CA ASN A 39 -28.98 -1.79 -4.68
C ASN A 39 -28.18 -1.44 -5.96
N LYS A 40 -26.97 -0.89 -5.79
CA LYS A 40 -26.06 -0.61 -6.90
C LYS A 40 -25.20 -1.83 -7.14
N SER A 41 -25.33 -2.43 -8.31
CA SER A 41 -24.53 -3.60 -8.67
C SER A 41 -23.18 -3.21 -9.28
N ALA A 42 -22.17 -4.02 -9.00
CA ALA A 42 -20.84 -3.89 -9.60
C ALA A 42 -20.30 -5.27 -10.01
N ILE A 43 -19.60 -5.32 -11.13
CA ILE A 43 -18.87 -6.52 -11.55
C ILE A 43 -17.61 -6.61 -10.68
N MET A 44 -17.44 -7.70 -9.94
CA MET A 44 -16.27 -7.93 -9.10
C MET A 44 -15.30 -8.94 -9.70
N ARG A 45 -14.04 -8.55 -9.88
CA ARG A 45 -12.92 -9.45 -10.19
C ARG A 45 -11.98 -9.55 -9.00
N THR A 46 -11.50 -10.75 -8.69
CA THR A 46 -10.59 -10.96 -7.55
C THR A 46 -9.29 -11.59 -8.01
N GLN A 47 -8.19 -11.00 -7.55
CA GLN A 47 -6.84 -11.50 -7.68
C GLN A 47 -6.26 -11.77 -6.29
N SER A 48 -5.50 -12.84 -6.14
CA SER A 48 -4.83 -13.21 -4.88
C SER A 48 -3.40 -13.68 -5.14
N PHE A 49 -2.49 -13.43 -4.19
CA PHE A 49 -1.16 -14.04 -4.27
C PHE A 49 -1.26 -15.57 -4.18
N VAL A 50 -0.33 -16.26 -4.82
CA VAL A 50 -0.04 -17.65 -4.45
C VAL A 50 0.42 -17.66 -2.98
N PRO A 51 -0.14 -18.50 -2.10
CA PRO A 51 0.21 -18.49 -0.69
C PRO A 51 1.71 -18.76 -0.43
N SER A 52 2.32 -17.92 0.40
CA SER A 52 3.66 -18.07 0.97
C SER A 52 3.77 -17.35 2.31
N ASP A 53 4.82 -17.60 3.08
CA ASP A 53 5.06 -16.93 4.37
C ASP A 53 5.11 -15.40 4.24
N LEU A 54 5.66 -14.89 3.14
CA LEU A 54 5.65 -13.45 2.86
C LEU A 54 4.24 -12.91 2.67
N SER A 55 3.41 -13.61 1.88
CA SER A 55 2.01 -13.19 1.70
C SER A 55 1.18 -13.34 2.98
N ALA A 56 1.52 -14.29 3.85
CA ALA A 56 0.83 -14.50 5.12
C ALA A 56 1.16 -13.44 6.18
N ILE A 57 2.30 -12.76 6.06
CA ILE A 57 2.76 -11.72 6.98
C ILE A 57 2.48 -10.32 6.42
N PHE A 58 2.91 -10.06 5.17
CA PHE A 58 2.88 -8.74 4.55
C PHE A 58 1.74 -8.57 3.55
N GLY A 59 1.10 -9.66 3.13
CA GLY A 59 0.02 -9.63 2.17
C GLY A 59 -1.23 -8.97 2.75
N GLY A 60 -1.82 -8.08 1.96
CA GLY A 60 -3.19 -7.61 2.11
C GLY A 60 -3.87 -7.55 0.75
N LYS A 61 -5.10 -7.04 0.71
CA LYS A 61 -5.86 -6.82 -0.54
C LYS A 61 -6.41 -5.42 -0.60
N LEU A 62 -6.32 -4.79 -1.77
CA LEU A 62 -6.98 -3.54 -2.10
C LEU A 62 -8.21 -3.84 -2.96
N GLN A 63 -9.31 -3.15 -2.70
CA GLN A 63 -10.44 -3.07 -3.63
C GLN A 63 -10.36 -1.73 -4.36
N SER A 64 -10.18 -1.79 -5.68
CA SER A 64 -10.34 -0.64 -6.56
C SER A 64 -11.75 -0.60 -7.12
N VAL A 65 -12.35 0.58 -7.21
CA VAL A 65 -13.65 0.78 -7.86
C VAL A 65 -13.48 1.80 -8.97
N VAL A 66 -13.85 1.42 -10.19
CA VAL A 66 -13.88 2.28 -11.37
C VAL A 66 -15.34 2.60 -11.69
N LYS A 67 -15.65 3.90 -11.77
CA LYS A 67 -16.96 4.38 -12.18
C LYS A 67 -16.81 5.33 -13.36
N ALA A 68 -17.28 4.89 -14.52
CA ALA A 68 -17.38 5.72 -15.73
C ALA A 68 -18.79 6.29 -15.88
N ALA A 69 -18.91 7.49 -16.47
CA ALA A 69 -20.21 8.07 -16.79
C ALA A 69 -21.03 7.11 -17.70
N GLY A 70 -22.31 6.90 -17.36
CA GLY A 70 -23.21 6.03 -18.14
C GLY A 70 -22.97 4.52 -18.04
N ASN A 71 -22.03 4.07 -17.19
CA ASN A 71 -21.70 2.64 -17.05
C ASN A 71 -21.92 2.15 -15.60
N LYS A 72 -22.16 0.83 -15.45
CA LYS A 72 -22.12 0.17 -14.14
C LYS A 72 -20.72 0.30 -13.54
N ALA A 73 -20.63 0.37 -12.21
CA ALA A 73 -19.34 0.38 -11.55
C ALA A 73 -18.66 -0.98 -11.73
N SER A 74 -17.34 -0.96 -11.87
CA SER A 74 -16.50 -2.17 -11.85
C SER A 74 -15.65 -2.13 -10.59
N ALA A 75 -15.52 -3.26 -9.92
CA ALA A 75 -14.70 -3.41 -8.74
C ALA A 75 -13.66 -4.52 -8.96
N THR A 76 -12.41 -4.25 -8.60
CA THR A 76 -11.33 -5.23 -8.69
C THR A 76 -10.63 -5.31 -7.35
N VAL A 77 -10.60 -6.51 -6.77
CA VAL A 77 -9.80 -6.84 -5.59
C VAL A 77 -8.44 -7.36 -6.06
N GLN A 78 -7.36 -6.74 -5.60
CA GLN A 78 -6.00 -7.07 -6.00
C GLN A 78 -5.09 -7.13 -4.76
N PRO A 79 -4.11 -8.05 -4.73
CA PRO A 79 -3.25 -8.20 -3.57
C PRO A 79 -2.15 -7.12 -3.53
N PHE A 80 -1.61 -6.83 -2.35
CA PHE A 80 -0.46 -5.94 -2.16
C PHE A 80 0.47 -6.47 -1.06
N LEU A 81 1.76 -6.15 -1.14
CA LEU A 81 2.74 -6.40 -0.07
C LEU A 81 3.16 -5.13 0.68
N LEU A 82 2.95 -3.96 0.07
CA LEU A 82 3.22 -2.65 0.65
C LEU A 82 2.34 -1.59 -0.04
N LEU A 83 2.11 -0.47 0.64
CA LEU A 83 1.39 0.68 0.09
C LEU A 83 2.36 1.82 -0.21
N HIS A 84 2.17 2.45 -1.36
CA HIS A 84 2.95 3.61 -1.78
C HIS A 84 2.15 4.89 -1.56
N LEU A 85 2.51 5.66 -0.54
CA LEU A 85 1.80 6.86 -0.15
C LEU A 85 2.43 8.08 -0.79
N ASP A 86 1.62 8.85 -1.53
CA ASP A 86 2.04 10.16 -1.99
C ASP A 86 1.97 11.15 -0.82
N ILE A 87 3.09 11.83 -0.60
CA ILE A 87 3.26 12.81 0.46
C ILE A 87 3.73 14.15 -0.07
N PHE A 88 3.79 14.34 -1.40
CA PHE A 88 4.19 15.61 -2.00
C PHE A 88 3.22 16.75 -1.71
N PRO A 89 1.89 16.60 -1.84
CA PRO A 89 0.97 17.71 -1.66
C PRO A 89 1.09 18.37 -0.28
N ASP A 90 1.10 19.70 -0.21
CA ASP A 90 1.31 20.44 1.04
C ASP A 90 0.25 20.17 2.11
N ALA A 91 -0.97 19.82 1.67
CA ALA A 91 -2.06 19.40 2.55
C ALA A 91 -1.78 18.08 3.29
N VAL A 92 -0.85 17.26 2.80
CA VAL A 92 -0.47 15.99 3.45
C VAL A 92 0.64 16.27 4.47
N GLN A 93 0.27 16.28 5.75
CA GLN A 93 1.19 16.56 6.86
C GLN A 93 1.30 15.40 7.86
N THR A 94 0.32 14.50 7.84
CA THR A 94 0.24 13.32 8.68
C THR A 94 0.13 12.04 7.85
N LEU A 95 0.42 10.90 8.46
CA LEU A 95 0.19 9.59 7.85
C LEU A 95 -1.28 9.37 7.49
N ASP A 96 -2.20 9.92 8.30
CA ASP A 96 -3.63 9.84 8.07
C ASP A 96 -4.03 10.58 6.79
N ASP A 97 -3.53 11.80 6.60
CA ASP A 97 -3.74 12.57 5.36
C ASP A 97 -3.26 11.80 4.13
N ALA A 98 -2.11 11.14 4.24
CA ALA A 98 -1.52 10.37 3.14
C ALA A 98 -2.36 9.12 2.80
N LEU A 99 -2.92 8.46 3.81
CA LEU A 99 -3.83 7.32 3.63
C LEU A 99 -5.17 7.76 3.03
N HIS A 100 -5.72 8.90 3.46
CA HIS A 100 -6.93 9.47 2.86
C HIS A 100 -6.69 9.90 1.42
N LEU A 101 -5.56 10.52 1.11
CA LEU A 101 -5.18 10.84 -0.26
C LEU A 101 -5.08 9.58 -1.12
N PHE A 102 -4.47 8.51 -0.62
CA PHE A 102 -4.38 7.21 -1.30
C PHE A 102 -5.76 6.63 -1.66
N SER A 103 -6.77 6.84 -0.81
CA SER A 103 -8.15 6.37 -1.04
C SER A 103 -9.04 7.36 -1.80
N THR A 104 -8.57 8.58 -2.07
CA THR A 104 -9.36 9.62 -2.75
C THR A 104 -9.59 9.23 -4.22
N PRO A 105 -10.82 9.40 -4.76
CA PRO A 105 -11.08 9.12 -6.17
C PRO A 105 -10.24 10.00 -7.11
N GLU A 106 -9.43 9.38 -7.95
CA GLU A 106 -8.67 10.03 -9.02
C GLU A 106 -9.41 9.91 -10.37
N SER A 107 -9.25 10.91 -11.23
CA SER A 107 -9.79 10.87 -12.60
C SER A 107 -8.87 10.06 -13.49
N LEU A 108 -9.43 9.14 -14.27
CA LEU A 108 -8.72 8.40 -15.30
C LEU A 108 -8.80 9.16 -16.62
N GLU A 109 -7.66 9.56 -17.18
CA GLU A 109 -7.58 10.12 -18.52
C GLU A 109 -7.66 9.01 -19.58
N GLY A 110 -8.31 9.29 -20.70
CA GLY A 110 -8.33 8.38 -21.86
C GLY A 110 -9.13 7.08 -21.68
N TYR A 111 -9.97 6.96 -20.63
CA TYR A 111 -10.75 5.74 -20.40
C TYR A 111 -11.78 5.50 -21.52
N ARG A 112 -11.69 4.33 -22.18
CA ARG A 112 -12.60 3.90 -23.24
C ARG A 112 -13.47 2.77 -22.75
N THR A 113 -14.77 2.88 -22.95
CA THR A 113 -15.75 1.84 -22.58
C THR A 113 -16.00 0.92 -23.77
N THR A 114 -16.10 -0.39 -23.50
CA THR A 114 -16.45 -1.40 -24.51
C THR A 114 -17.96 -1.47 -24.80
N ALA A 115 -18.79 -0.85 -23.96
CA ALA A 115 -20.24 -0.86 -24.10
C ALA A 115 -20.79 0.44 -24.75
N GLY A 116 -21.40 0.28 -25.93
CA GLY A 116 -22.49 1.13 -26.45
C GLY A 116 -22.15 2.52 -27.01
N LYS A 117 -21.09 3.20 -26.57
CA LYS A 117 -20.61 4.44 -27.19
C LYS A 117 -19.08 4.40 -27.26
N ALA A 118 -18.55 4.22 -28.46
CA ALA A 118 -17.12 4.36 -28.74
C ALA A 118 -16.72 5.83 -28.50
N GLY A 119 -16.32 6.15 -27.28
CA GLY A 119 -15.92 7.49 -26.88
C GLY A 119 -15.07 7.45 -25.62
N VAL A 120 -14.16 8.42 -25.50
CA VAL A 120 -13.44 8.67 -24.24
C VAL A 120 -14.44 9.24 -23.25
N VAL A 121 -14.60 8.58 -22.11
CA VAL A 121 -15.50 9.02 -21.04
C VAL A 121 -14.71 9.34 -19.78
N THR A 122 -15.20 10.29 -18.98
CA THR A 122 -14.64 10.54 -17.66
C THR A 122 -14.93 9.34 -16.76
N ALA A 123 -13.87 8.72 -16.26
CA ALA A 123 -13.95 7.68 -15.24
C ALA A 123 -13.21 8.12 -13.98
N ARG A 124 -13.71 7.68 -12.82
CA ARG A 124 -13.03 7.87 -11.54
C ARG A 124 -12.66 6.52 -10.96
N LYS A 125 -11.43 6.42 -10.43
CA LYS A 125 -10.92 5.24 -9.73
C LYS A 125 -10.64 5.59 -8.29
N SER A 126 -11.04 4.73 -7.35
CA SER A 126 -10.69 4.89 -5.93
C SER A 126 -10.22 3.55 -5.36
N PHE A 127 -9.37 3.60 -4.35
CA PHE A 127 -8.89 2.42 -3.64
C PHE A 127 -9.38 2.39 -2.20
N LYS A 128 -9.73 1.21 -1.72
CA LYS A 128 -9.99 0.92 -0.30
C LYS A 128 -9.24 -0.33 0.09
N ILE A 129 -8.88 -0.45 1.35
CA ILE A 129 -8.29 -1.68 1.88
C ILE A 129 -9.41 -2.71 2.08
N HIS A 130 -9.23 -3.87 1.49
CA HIS A 130 -10.16 -5.01 1.55
C HIS A 130 -9.75 -6.04 2.57
N GLU A 131 -8.45 -6.37 2.58
CA GLU A 131 -7.86 -7.28 3.55
C GLU A 131 -6.62 -6.61 4.13
N LEU A 132 -6.51 -6.66 5.46
CA LEU A 132 -5.44 -6.04 6.23
C LEU A 132 -4.24 -6.99 6.34
N SER A 133 -3.02 -6.47 6.23
CA SER A 133 -1.81 -7.25 6.45
C SER A 133 -1.44 -7.30 7.93
N LYS A 134 -0.80 -8.38 8.38
CA LYS A 134 -0.30 -8.48 9.77
C LYS A 134 0.83 -7.49 10.03
N ILE A 135 1.72 -7.33 9.05
CA ILE A 135 2.71 -6.25 9.00
C ILE A 135 2.39 -5.37 7.81
N MET A 136 2.01 -4.11 8.07
CA MET A 136 1.75 -3.11 7.06
C MET A 136 3.02 -2.33 6.77
N ILE A 137 3.49 -2.42 5.53
CA ILE A 137 4.63 -1.67 5.02
C ILE A 137 4.10 -0.45 4.26
N LEU A 138 4.49 0.74 4.72
CA LEU A 138 4.10 2.01 4.11
C LEU A 138 5.36 2.70 3.55
N HIS A 139 5.47 2.76 2.23
CA HIS A 139 6.50 3.51 1.55
C HIS A 139 6.04 4.96 1.35
N LEU A 140 6.79 5.89 1.93
CA LEU A 140 6.56 7.32 1.79
C LEU A 140 7.31 7.83 0.55
N LYS A 141 6.57 8.21 -0.50
CA LYS A 141 7.16 8.68 -1.77
C LYS A 141 7.91 9.99 -1.55
N ARG A 142 9.19 9.90 -1.21
CA ARG A 142 10.08 11.06 -1.01
C ARG A 142 10.83 11.49 -2.26
N PHE A 143 10.76 10.73 -3.34
CA PHE A 143 11.46 11.08 -4.58
C PHE A 143 10.46 11.33 -5.69
N SER A 144 10.62 12.44 -6.40
CA SER A 144 9.90 12.72 -7.63
C SER A 144 10.90 12.96 -8.75
N TYR A 145 10.48 12.62 -9.96
CA TYR A 145 11.21 12.91 -11.19
C TYR A 145 10.43 13.97 -11.95
N GLY A 146 11.07 15.11 -12.22
CA GLY A 146 10.53 16.16 -13.06
C GLY A 146 11.52 16.56 -14.15
N ASN A 147 11.18 17.61 -14.88
CA ASN A 147 12.00 18.09 -16.00
C ASN A 147 13.44 18.48 -15.61
N ARG A 148 13.69 18.78 -14.32
CA ARG A 148 15.02 19.14 -13.80
C ARG A 148 15.75 17.98 -13.10
N GLY A 149 15.28 16.75 -13.29
CA GLY A 149 15.84 15.56 -12.66
C GLY A 149 15.08 15.14 -11.39
N CYS A 150 15.77 14.40 -10.52
CA CYS A 150 15.17 13.85 -9.31
C CYS A 150 15.32 14.81 -8.11
N THR A 151 14.23 15.03 -7.39
CA THR A 151 14.23 15.83 -6.15
C THR A 151 13.75 14.99 -4.98
N LYS A 152 14.48 15.08 -3.85
CA LYS A 152 14.06 14.49 -2.58
C LYS A 152 13.23 15.47 -1.76
N LEU A 153 12.10 14.98 -1.26
CA LEU A 153 11.20 15.67 -0.36
C LEU A 153 11.67 15.52 1.10
N TYR A 154 12.08 16.63 1.68
CA TYR A 154 12.49 16.72 3.10
C TYR A 154 11.35 17.16 4.02
N LYS A 155 10.14 17.40 3.48
CA LYS A 155 8.97 17.78 4.26
C LYS A 155 8.74 16.77 5.41
N PRO A 156 8.54 17.25 6.65
CA PRO A 156 8.19 16.37 7.75
C PRO A 156 6.83 15.73 7.50
N LEU A 157 6.66 14.50 7.96
CA LEU A 157 5.38 13.79 7.96
C LEU A 157 5.20 13.21 9.35
N HIS A 158 4.13 13.58 10.03
CA HIS A 158 3.85 13.08 11.36
C HIS A 158 3.19 11.70 11.27
N PHE A 159 3.72 10.72 11.98
CA PHE A 159 3.15 9.39 12.09
C PHE A 159 3.13 8.95 13.56
N PRO A 160 2.08 8.26 14.02
CA PRO A 160 1.93 7.89 15.43
C PRO A 160 2.67 6.59 15.79
N LEU A 161 2.85 6.32 17.08
CA LEU A 161 3.26 4.98 17.54
C LEU A 161 2.13 3.96 17.41
N GLU A 162 0.89 4.40 17.58
CA GLU A 162 -0.30 3.59 17.37
C GLU A 162 -1.12 4.18 16.22
N LEU A 163 -1.32 3.40 15.17
CA LEU A 163 -2.15 3.76 14.04
C LEU A 163 -3.49 3.02 14.15
N VAL A 164 -4.58 3.77 14.07
CA VAL A 164 -5.93 3.20 13.96
C VAL A 164 -6.47 3.56 12.59
N LEU A 165 -6.68 2.57 11.72
CA LEU A 165 -7.19 2.82 10.38
C LEU A 165 -8.65 3.29 10.45
N ASN A 166 -8.92 4.45 9.83
CA ASN A 166 -10.26 4.97 9.68
C ASN A 166 -11.12 4.01 8.85
N ARG A 167 -12.40 3.86 9.25
CA ARG A 167 -13.31 2.88 8.64
C ARG A 167 -13.62 3.19 7.17
N ASP A 168 -13.54 4.46 6.79
CA ASP A 168 -13.78 4.90 5.42
C ASP A 168 -12.64 4.50 4.45
N LEU A 169 -11.44 4.24 4.96
CA LEU A 169 -10.33 3.65 4.20
C LEU A 169 -10.57 2.17 3.86
N LEU A 170 -11.54 1.52 4.53
CA LEU A 170 -11.85 0.11 4.36
C LEU A 170 -13.06 -0.11 3.43
N SER A 171 -13.05 -1.23 2.72
CA SER A 171 -14.20 -1.69 1.92
C SER A 171 -15.27 -2.38 2.77
N SER A 172 -14.85 -3.06 3.84
CA SER A 172 -15.73 -3.70 4.81
C SER A 172 -15.77 -2.89 6.11
N PRO A 173 -16.94 -2.73 6.76
CA PRO A 173 -17.08 -1.99 8.00
C PRO A 173 -16.57 -2.74 9.25
N SER A 174 -15.89 -3.89 9.09
CA SER A 174 -15.37 -4.66 10.24
C SER A 174 -14.50 -3.79 11.13
N SER A 175 -14.74 -3.87 12.44
CA SER A 175 -13.95 -3.13 13.43
C SER A 175 -12.64 -3.83 13.80
N GLU A 176 -12.49 -5.10 13.48
CA GLU A 176 -11.41 -5.97 13.94
C GLU A 176 -10.09 -5.70 13.23
N GLY A 177 -8.97 -5.81 13.96
CA GLY A 177 -7.62 -5.74 13.40
C GLY A 177 -7.19 -4.39 12.81
N ARG A 178 -7.94 -3.31 13.03
CA ARG A 178 -7.62 -1.97 12.47
C ARG A 178 -6.57 -1.20 13.26
N ARG A 179 -6.14 -1.74 14.41
CA ARG A 179 -5.12 -1.14 15.26
C ARG A 179 -3.76 -1.73 14.89
N TYR A 180 -2.78 -0.84 14.84
CA TYR A 180 -1.41 -1.18 14.51
C TYR A 180 -0.46 -0.45 15.44
N GLU A 181 0.65 -1.09 15.81
CA GLU A 181 1.77 -0.46 16.49
C GLU A 181 2.95 -0.27 15.52
N LEU A 182 3.64 0.87 15.59
CA LEU A 182 4.87 1.11 14.87
C LEU A 182 5.99 0.25 15.47
N VAL A 183 6.62 -0.58 14.63
CA VAL A 183 7.69 -1.50 15.06
C VAL A 183 9.04 -1.17 14.45
N ALA A 184 9.07 -0.55 13.27
CA ALA A 184 10.31 -0.10 12.66
C ALA A 184 10.10 1.06 11.68
N THR A 185 11.16 1.83 11.47
CA THR A 185 11.27 2.82 10.39
C THR A 185 12.58 2.63 9.64
N ILE A 186 12.58 2.94 8.35
CA ILE A 186 13.80 3.05 7.55
C ILE A 186 13.93 4.50 7.15
N THR A 187 15.10 5.07 7.35
CA THR A 187 15.43 6.44 6.92
C THR A 187 16.46 6.38 5.82
N HIS A 188 16.22 7.13 4.75
CA HIS A 188 17.20 7.36 3.70
C HIS A 188 17.90 8.71 3.95
N HIS A 189 19.23 8.70 3.97
CA HIS A 189 20.11 9.87 4.08
C HIS A 189 20.73 10.16 2.72
N GLY A 190 20.89 11.44 2.37
CA GLY A 190 21.38 11.85 1.05
C GLY A 190 20.28 12.38 0.13
N SER A 191 20.69 13.09 -0.91
CA SER A 191 19.83 13.90 -1.77
C SER A 191 19.34 13.18 -3.03
N GLY A 192 20.07 12.17 -3.50
CA GLY A 192 19.73 11.41 -4.70
C GLY A 192 19.05 10.07 -4.39
N PRO A 193 18.25 9.52 -5.31
CA PRO A 193 17.64 8.20 -5.15
C PRO A 193 18.66 7.06 -5.32
N SER A 194 19.73 7.30 -6.08
CA SER A 194 20.78 6.31 -6.40
C SER A 194 22.04 6.44 -5.54
N ARG A 195 22.12 7.47 -4.70
CA ARG A 195 23.26 7.73 -3.81
C ARG A 195 22.75 8.23 -2.46
N GLY A 196 23.07 7.49 -1.42
CA GLY A 196 22.69 7.80 -0.07
C GLY A 196 23.07 6.70 0.89
N HIS A 197 22.54 6.78 2.10
CA HIS A 197 22.78 5.84 3.18
C HIS A 197 21.47 5.49 3.86
N TYR A 198 21.27 4.23 4.24
CA TYR A 198 20.04 3.80 4.90
C TYR A 198 20.32 3.39 6.34
N THR A 199 19.51 3.89 7.26
CA THR A 199 19.52 3.45 8.66
C THR A 199 18.15 2.94 9.05
N ALA A 200 18.09 2.00 9.99
CA ALA A 200 16.85 1.48 10.53
C ALA A 200 16.70 1.84 12.00
N ASP A 201 15.53 2.32 12.41
CA ASP A 201 15.16 2.39 13.82
C ASP A 201 14.12 1.30 14.09
N ALA A 202 14.36 0.40 15.05
CA ALA A 202 13.46 -0.71 15.36
C ALA A 202 13.18 -0.85 16.86
N LYS A 203 11.96 -1.24 17.20
CA LYS A 203 11.48 -1.48 18.56
C LYS A 203 11.80 -2.93 18.95
N ARG A 204 12.52 -3.11 20.05
CA ARG A 204 12.81 -4.43 20.65
C ARG A 204 11.70 -4.82 21.64
N ASP A 205 11.63 -6.11 21.95
CA ASP A 205 10.87 -6.64 23.09
C ASP A 205 11.20 -5.88 24.38
N GLY A 206 10.17 -5.38 25.07
CA GLY A 206 10.32 -4.46 26.21
C GLY A 206 10.25 -2.97 25.85
N GLY A 207 10.06 -2.63 24.57
CA GLY A 207 9.69 -1.28 24.12
C GLY A 207 10.86 -0.31 23.87
N GLN A 208 12.10 -0.74 24.10
CA GLN A 208 13.29 0.06 23.78
C GLN A 208 13.48 0.16 22.26
N TRP A 209 13.78 1.37 21.79
CA TRP A 209 14.13 1.63 20.39
C TRP A 209 15.65 1.61 20.19
N LEU A 210 16.09 0.94 19.13
CA LEU A 210 17.48 0.88 18.71
C LEU A 210 17.61 1.40 17.28
N ARG A 211 18.68 2.15 17.02
CA ARG A 211 19.15 2.50 15.68
C ARG A 211 20.18 1.50 15.22
N PHE A 212 20.00 0.99 14.02
CA PHE A 212 20.92 0.15 13.27
C PHE A 212 21.48 0.98 12.12
N ASP A 213 22.78 1.23 12.18
CA ASP A 213 23.56 1.98 11.20
C ASP A 213 24.77 1.11 10.83
N ASP A 214 24.60 0.30 9.79
CA ASP A 214 25.54 -0.77 9.40
C ASP A 214 25.94 -1.66 10.59
N GLY A 215 27.22 -1.67 10.96
CA GLY A 215 27.73 -2.43 12.10
C GLY A 215 27.52 -1.75 13.47
N HIS A 216 26.96 -0.54 13.49
CA HIS A 216 26.75 0.23 14.71
C HIS A 216 25.29 0.15 15.18
N VAL A 217 25.10 -0.34 16.41
CA VAL A 217 23.78 -0.44 17.04
C VAL A 217 23.78 0.40 18.31
N MET A 218 22.85 1.35 18.41
CA MET A 218 22.77 2.26 19.55
C MET A 218 21.32 2.52 19.99
N PRO A 219 21.06 2.75 21.29
CA PRO A 219 19.74 3.19 21.74
C PRO A 219 19.35 4.53 21.12
N ILE A 220 18.07 4.69 20.79
CA ILE A 220 17.50 5.94 20.30
C ILE A 220 16.23 6.31 21.04
N ASN A 221 16.04 7.59 21.32
CA ASN A 221 14.82 8.09 21.92
C ASN A 221 13.67 8.04 20.90
N VAL A 222 12.50 7.58 21.33
CA VAL A 222 11.30 7.48 20.48
C VAL A 222 10.92 8.80 19.82
N ASN A 223 11.13 9.94 20.49
CA ASN A 223 10.89 11.26 19.89
C ASN A 223 11.75 11.47 18.64
N LYS A 224 12.99 11.01 18.62
CA LYS A 224 13.83 11.09 17.42
C LYS A 224 13.28 10.19 16.32
N VAL A 225 12.84 8.98 16.65
CA VAL A 225 12.23 8.05 15.67
C VAL A 225 11.05 8.71 14.96
N LEU A 226 10.16 9.38 15.72
CA LEU A 226 8.95 10.02 15.18
C LEU A 226 9.21 11.30 14.37
N HIS A 227 10.35 11.96 14.55
CA HIS A 227 10.68 13.22 13.86
C HIS A 227 11.69 13.06 12.72
N ASN A 228 12.36 11.91 12.62
CA ASN A 228 13.24 11.64 11.48
C ASN A 228 12.43 11.54 10.19
N PRO A 229 13.01 11.93 9.03
CA PRO A 229 12.36 11.84 7.73
C PRO A 229 12.29 10.38 7.26
N ALA A 230 11.44 9.60 7.91
CA ALA A 230 11.23 8.19 7.60
C ALA A 230 10.86 8.02 6.13
N TYR A 231 11.44 7.02 5.50
CA TYR A 231 11.23 6.63 4.11
C TYR A 231 10.29 5.43 4.01
N ILE A 232 10.40 4.47 4.94
CA ILE A 232 9.49 3.33 5.07
C ILE A 232 9.05 3.21 6.53
N LEU A 233 7.78 2.94 6.76
CA LEU A 233 7.21 2.62 8.07
C LEU A 233 6.74 1.16 8.09
N PHE A 234 6.99 0.49 9.21
CA PHE A 234 6.51 -0.86 9.48
C PHE A 234 5.58 -0.84 10.68
N TYR A 235 4.34 -1.23 10.44
CA TYR A 235 3.28 -1.29 11.44
C TYR A 235 2.83 -2.72 11.64
N LYS A 236 2.78 -3.20 12.89
CA LYS A 236 2.31 -4.54 13.26
C LYS A 236 0.88 -4.46 13.79
N GLN A 237 0.00 -5.31 13.28
CA GLN A 237 -1.38 -5.42 13.74
C GLN A 237 -1.43 -5.89 15.20
N VAL A 238 -2.28 -5.24 16.02
CA VAL A 238 -2.50 -5.58 17.44
C VAL A 238 -3.93 -6.02 17.72
#